data_AF-A0A7W1K9S7-F1
#
_entry.id   AF-A0A7W1K9S7-F1
#
_cell.length_a   1.000
_cell.length_b   1.000
_cell.length_c   1.000
_cell.angle_alpha   90.00
_cell.angle_beta   90.00
_cell.angle_gamma   90.00
#
_symmetry.space_group_name_H-M   'P 1'
#
loop_
_entity.id
_entity.type
_entity.pdbx_description
1 polymer ?
#
loop_
_entity_poly.entity_id
_entity_poly.type
_entity_poly.pdbx_seq_one_letter_code
_entity_poly.pdbx_strand_id
1 'polypeptide(L)'
;MSAYRAVFLRVHPTGKSVLSLSTAGGGQEAQLAQIVSNELGVPATDVKVVPEDGDRFGDGHGFLTDPSAGTANAVAATCRKIRDKAQLLAASMLGTSPQSLAWANGAWSPGRDPAQGKRIEEIALYAHAGAIELPPG
;
A
#
# COMPACT_ATOMS: atom_id res chain seq x y z
N MET A 1 7.21 0.06 -29.27
CA MET A 1 6.87 -1.00 -28.30
C MET A 1 6.44 -0.30 -27.02
N SER A 2 5.15 -0.33 -26.67
CA SER A 2 4.66 0.39 -25.48
C SER A 2 5.06 -0.40 -24.24
N ALA A 3 6.01 0.12 -23.46
CA ALA A 3 6.49 -0.57 -22.27
C ALA A 3 5.40 -0.59 -21.19
N TYR A 4 5.06 -1.78 -20.73
CA TYR A 4 4.14 -2.01 -19.62
C TYR A 4 4.78 -1.55 -18.31
N ARG A 5 4.13 -0.63 -17.59
CA ARG A 5 4.58 -0.11 -16.30
C ARG A 5 3.48 -0.37 -15.27
N ALA A 6 3.66 -1.40 -14.45
CA ALA A 6 2.75 -1.77 -13.40
C ALA A 6 3.44 -1.74 -12.04
N VAL A 7 2.64 -1.39 -11.04
CA VAL A 7 3.01 -1.40 -9.63
C VAL A 7 1.99 -2.28 -8.91
N PHE A 8 2.48 -3.14 -8.04
CA PHE A 8 1.64 -3.94 -7.17
C PHE A 8 2.15 -3.86 -5.75
N LEU A 9 1.25 -3.60 -4.80
CA LEU A 9 1.58 -3.50 -3.38
C LEU A 9 0.78 -4.53 -2.60
N ARG A 10 1.49 -5.41 -1.89
CA ARG A 10 0.91 -6.37 -0.95
C ARG A 10 1.24 -5.95 0.47
N VAL A 11 0.23 -5.88 1.32
CA VAL A 11 0.38 -5.66 2.77
C VAL A 11 0.15 -6.98 3.50
N HIS A 12 1.11 -7.37 4.34
CA HIS A 12 1.04 -8.58 5.17
C HIS A 12 0.33 -8.29 6.51
N PRO A 13 -0.15 -9.32 7.23
CA PRO A 13 -0.85 -9.14 8.51
C PRO A 13 -0.06 -8.33 9.56
N THR A 14 1.26 -8.33 9.48
CA THR A 14 2.15 -7.59 10.39
C THR A 14 2.40 -6.14 9.97
N GLY A 15 1.80 -5.67 8.88
CA GLY A 15 2.09 -4.36 8.27
C GLY A 15 3.26 -4.35 7.29
N LYS A 16 4.15 -5.34 7.37
CA LYS A 16 5.23 -5.52 6.38
C LYS A 16 4.66 -5.59 4.98
N SER A 17 5.33 -4.97 4.03
CA SER A 17 4.78 -4.79 2.69
C SER A 17 5.79 -5.16 1.61
N VAL A 18 5.29 -5.69 0.50
CA VAL A 18 6.08 -5.99 -0.69
C VAL A 18 5.55 -5.13 -1.83
N LEU A 19 6.41 -4.26 -2.35
CA LEU A 19 6.16 -3.41 -3.50
C LEU A 19 6.85 -4.02 -4.73
N SER A 20 6.07 -4.66 -5.59
CA SER A 20 6.53 -5.27 -6.83
C SER A 20 6.43 -4.27 -7.98
N LEU A 21 7.50 -4.15 -8.77
CA LEU A 21 7.57 -3.26 -9.93
C LEU A 21 7.85 -4.06 -11.22
N SER A 22 7.23 -3.65 -12.32
CA SER A 22 7.52 -4.21 -13.66
C SER A 22 8.67 -3.48 -14.38
N THR A 23 9.51 -2.74 -13.65
CA THR A 23 10.64 -1.97 -14.20
C THR A 23 11.93 -2.38 -13.50
N ALA A 24 13.07 -2.14 -14.16
CA ALA A 24 14.37 -2.43 -13.59
C ALA A 24 14.67 -1.62 -12.33
N GLY A 25 15.58 -2.15 -11.51
CA GLY A 25 16.14 -1.43 -10.38
C GLY A 25 16.88 -0.19 -10.86
N GLY A 26 16.62 0.94 -10.20
CA GLY A 26 17.11 2.26 -10.63
C GLY A 26 17.71 3.09 -9.51
N GLY A 27 17.93 2.49 -8.33
CA GLY A 27 18.44 3.17 -7.14
C GLY A 27 17.40 4.02 -6.40
N GLN A 28 16.13 3.97 -6.82
CA GLN A 28 15.03 4.71 -6.20
C GLN A 28 14.24 3.88 -5.17
N GLU A 29 14.66 2.65 -4.88
CA GLU A 29 13.92 1.70 -4.03
C GLU A 29 13.66 2.28 -2.64
N ALA A 30 14.66 2.94 -2.03
CA ALA A 30 14.50 3.60 -0.73
C ALA A 30 13.49 4.76 -0.80
N GLN A 31 13.49 5.54 -1.88
CA GLN A 31 12.54 6.63 -2.09
C GLN A 31 11.11 6.08 -2.27
N LEU A 32 10.93 5.00 -3.05
CA LEU A 32 9.64 4.37 -3.25
C LEU A 32 9.11 3.76 -1.94
N ALA A 33 9.97 3.12 -1.14
CA ALA A 33 9.63 2.66 0.21
C ALA A 33 9.18 3.82 1.12
N GLN A 34 9.84 4.98 1.03
CA GLN A 34 9.45 6.18 1.78
C GLN A 34 8.08 6.71 1.34
N ILE A 35 7.74 6.63 0.05
CA ILE A 35 6.38 7.00 -0.42
C ILE A 35 5.33 6.09 0.21
N VAL A 36 5.57 4.77 0.25
CA VAL A 36 4.66 3.81 0.90
C VAL A 36 4.53 4.13 2.40
N SER A 37 5.64 4.42 3.06
CA SER A 37 5.67 4.83 4.46
C SER A 37 4.84 6.09 4.70
N ASN A 38 4.97 7.11 3.85
CA ASN A 38 4.23 8.35 3.99
C ASN A 38 2.72 8.18 3.75
N GLU A 39 2.33 7.34 2.79
CA GLU A 39 0.91 7.16 2.44
C GLU A 39 0.19 6.21 3.41
N LEU A 40 0.86 5.18 3.94
CA LEU A 40 0.26 4.13 4.78
C LEU A 40 0.66 4.18 6.26
N GLY A 41 1.72 4.90 6.61
CA GLY A 41 2.19 5.02 8.00
C GLY A 41 3.03 3.84 8.52
N VAL A 42 3.38 2.88 7.66
CA VAL A 42 4.31 1.80 8.00
C VAL A 42 5.76 2.29 8.00
N PRO A 43 6.68 1.69 8.76
CA PRO A 43 8.10 2.00 8.64
C PRO A 43 8.62 1.70 7.23
N ALA A 44 9.40 2.60 6.63
CA ALA A 44 10.00 2.37 5.31
C ALA A 44 10.90 1.11 5.28
N THR A 45 11.52 0.77 6.40
CA THR A 45 12.32 -0.46 6.58
C THR A 45 11.50 -1.75 6.50
N ASP A 46 10.18 -1.67 6.68
CA ASP A 46 9.25 -2.79 6.55
C ASP A 46 8.65 -2.91 5.14
N VAL A 47 9.10 -2.08 4.20
CA VAL A 47 8.68 -2.12 2.80
C VAL A 47 9.81 -2.69 1.95
N LYS A 48 9.64 -3.93 1.47
CA LYS A 48 10.54 -4.55 0.50
C LYS A 48 10.13 -4.12 -0.91
N VAL A 49 11.01 -3.44 -1.62
CA VAL A 49 10.82 -3.14 -3.05
C VAL A 49 11.47 -4.24 -3.87
N VAL A 50 10.72 -4.79 -4.83
CA VAL A 50 11.16 -5.85 -5.76
C VAL A 50 11.04 -5.32 -7.18
N PRO A 51 12.13 -4.80 -7.76
CA PRO A 51 12.21 -4.50 -9.18
C PRO A 51 12.14 -5.79 -10.02
N GLU A 52 11.68 -5.68 -11.26
CA GLU A 52 11.60 -6.79 -12.22
C GLU A 52 10.94 -8.05 -11.63
N ASP A 53 9.83 -7.87 -10.94
CA ASP A 53 9.14 -8.97 -10.25
C ASP A 53 8.42 -9.89 -11.27
N GLY A 54 9.18 -10.83 -11.85
CA GLY A 54 8.70 -11.82 -12.81
C GLY A 54 7.67 -12.79 -12.22
N ASP A 55 7.77 -13.10 -10.91
CA ASP A 55 6.75 -13.90 -10.22
C ASP A 55 5.39 -13.19 -10.21
N ARG A 56 5.39 -11.85 -10.13
CA ARG A 56 4.17 -11.04 -10.10
C ARG A 56 3.64 -10.67 -11.49
N PHE A 57 4.52 -10.34 -12.43
CA PHE A 57 4.14 -9.74 -13.71
C PHE A 57 4.39 -10.66 -14.92
N GLY A 58 4.98 -11.83 -14.73
CA GLY A 58 5.34 -12.78 -15.78
C GLY A 58 6.61 -12.39 -16.55
N ASP A 59 7.17 -13.36 -17.27
CA ASP A 59 8.37 -13.20 -18.07
C ASP A 59 8.06 -12.84 -19.54
N GLY A 60 9.00 -12.18 -20.23
CA GLY A 60 8.91 -11.90 -21.67
C GLY A 60 8.50 -10.47 -22.04
N HIS A 61 8.26 -9.61 -21.06
CA HIS A 61 8.11 -8.16 -21.26
C HIS A 61 9.47 -7.48 -21.04
N GLY A 62 9.93 -6.68 -22.01
CA GLY A 62 11.17 -5.92 -21.85
C GLY A 62 11.06 -4.96 -20.68
N PHE A 63 11.89 -5.14 -19.65
CA PHE A 63 11.97 -4.23 -18.51
C PHE A 63 12.64 -2.93 -18.96
N LEU A 64 12.06 -1.80 -18.55
CA LEU A 64 12.70 -0.50 -18.75
C LEU A 64 13.68 -0.26 -17.61
N THR A 65 14.87 0.22 -17.97
CA THR A 65 15.94 0.55 -17.03
C THR A 65 15.86 1.98 -16.49
N ASP A 66 15.01 2.83 -17.07
CA ASP A 66 14.95 4.25 -16.75
C ASP A 66 13.89 4.54 -15.69
N PRO A 67 14.27 4.97 -14.47
CA PRO A 67 13.31 5.15 -13.39
C PRO A 67 12.55 6.47 -13.59
N SER A 68 11.29 6.36 -14.01
CA SER A 68 10.43 7.50 -14.33
C SER A 68 9.74 8.09 -13.09
N ALA A 69 9.51 9.40 -13.07
CA ALA A 69 8.64 10.06 -12.07
C ALA A 69 7.21 9.48 -12.05
N GLY A 70 6.77 8.83 -13.13
CA GLY A 70 5.50 8.11 -13.20
C GLY A 70 5.39 6.94 -12.24
N THR A 71 6.51 6.27 -11.92
CA THR A 71 6.54 5.14 -10.98
C THR A 71 6.19 5.60 -9.57
N ALA A 72 6.79 6.70 -9.10
CA ALA A 72 6.47 7.29 -7.79
C ALA A 72 4.98 7.65 -7.66
N ASN A 73 4.41 8.27 -8.70
CA ASN A 73 2.98 8.60 -8.74
C ASN A 73 2.09 7.35 -8.73
N ALA A 74 2.48 6.29 -9.46
CA ALA A 74 1.75 5.02 -9.48
C ALA A 74 1.80 4.29 -8.13
N VAL A 75 2.93 4.35 -7.42
CA VAL A 75 3.06 3.84 -6.04
C VAL A 75 2.14 4.61 -5.10
N ALA A 76 2.17 5.94 -5.11
CA ALA A 76 1.30 6.76 -4.28
C ALA A 76 -0.20 6.47 -4.57
N ALA A 77 -0.59 6.41 -5.84
CA ALA A 77 -1.96 6.08 -6.24
C ALA A 77 -2.38 4.68 -5.76
N THR A 78 -1.51 3.68 -5.85
CA THR A 78 -1.76 2.32 -5.34
C THR A 78 -1.93 2.32 -3.82
N CYS A 79 -1.11 3.07 -3.08
CA CYS A 79 -1.25 3.20 -1.63
C CYS A 79 -2.58 3.83 -1.24
N ARG A 80 -3.04 4.85 -1.98
CA ARG A 80 -4.34 5.49 -1.73
C ARG A 80 -5.50 4.52 -1.89
N LYS A 81 -5.47 3.65 -2.91
CA LYS A 81 -6.48 2.59 -3.06
C LYS A 81 -6.51 1.62 -1.87
N ILE A 82 -5.35 1.25 -1.32
CA ILE A 82 -5.28 0.44 -0.10
C ILE A 82 -5.86 1.20 1.08
N ARG A 83 -5.54 2.49 1.22
CA ARG A 83 -6.05 3.34 2.28
C ARG A 83 -7.58 3.48 2.23
N ASP A 84 -8.16 3.62 1.04
CA ASP A 84 -9.61 3.69 0.84
C ASP A 84 -10.29 2.39 1.30
N LYS A 85 -9.70 1.22 0.99
CA LYS A 85 -10.19 -0.08 1.52
C LYS A 85 -10.02 -0.20 3.03
N ALA A 86 -8.89 0.27 3.54
CA ALA A 86 -8.61 0.28 4.97
C ALA A 86 -9.61 1.13 5.75
N GLN A 87 -10.15 2.20 5.15
CA GLN A 87 -11.20 3.03 5.75
C GLN A 87 -12.47 2.23 6.01
N LEU A 88 -12.89 1.40 5.05
CA LEU A 88 -14.08 0.55 5.17
C LEU A 88 -13.91 -0.49 6.29
N LEU A 89 -12.73 -1.09 6.38
CA LEU A 89 -12.41 -2.06 7.42
C LEU A 89 -12.31 -1.40 8.80
N ALA A 90 -11.62 -0.26 8.91
CA ALA A 90 -11.51 0.50 10.15
C ALA A 90 -12.89 0.94 10.66
N ALA A 91 -13.78 1.37 9.76
CA ALA A 91 -15.16 1.73 10.10
C ALA A 91 -15.91 0.57 10.73
N SER A 92 -15.76 -0.63 10.17
CA SER A 92 -16.34 -1.84 10.74
C SER A 92 -15.73 -2.18 12.12
N MET A 93 -14.40 -2.09 12.26
CA MET A 93 -13.71 -2.33 13.54
C MET A 93 -14.12 -1.35 14.64
N LEU A 94 -14.43 -0.10 14.27
CA LEU A 94 -14.79 0.98 15.18
C LEU A 94 -16.31 1.15 15.37
N GLY A 95 -17.13 0.39 14.63
CA GLY A 95 -18.59 0.49 14.69
C GLY A 95 -19.14 1.84 14.24
N THR A 96 -18.48 2.50 13.27
CA THR A 96 -18.87 3.82 12.76
C THR A 96 -18.98 3.84 11.23
N SER A 97 -19.42 4.96 10.64
CA SER A 97 -19.42 5.13 9.19
C SER A 97 -18.01 5.47 8.64
N PRO A 98 -17.62 4.95 7.47
CA PRO A 98 -16.33 5.30 6.85
C PRO A 98 -16.11 6.81 6.72
N GLN A 99 -17.16 7.56 6.35
CA GLN A 99 -17.10 9.00 6.13
C GLN A 99 -16.87 9.82 7.41
N SER A 100 -17.09 9.22 8.58
CA SER A 100 -16.79 9.86 9.88
C SER A 100 -15.32 9.74 10.29
N LEU A 101 -14.54 8.90 9.60
CA LEU A 101 -13.15 8.64 9.93
C LEU A 101 -12.24 9.69 9.29
N ALA A 102 -11.23 10.12 10.06
CA ALA A 102 -10.14 10.93 9.58
C ALA A 102 -8.86 10.10 9.49
N TRP A 103 -8.08 10.32 8.43
CA TRP A 103 -6.75 9.71 8.27
C TRP A 103 -5.68 10.68 8.78
N ALA A 104 -4.89 10.26 9.75
CA ALA A 104 -3.74 11.00 10.24
C ALA A 104 -2.69 10.05 10.79
N ASN A 105 -1.40 10.36 10.55
CA ASN A 105 -0.26 9.63 11.14
C ASN A 105 -0.32 8.09 11.00
N GLY A 106 -0.83 7.58 9.86
CA GLY A 106 -0.90 6.14 9.61
C GLY A 106 -2.11 5.42 10.22
N ALA A 107 -3.09 6.16 10.75
CA ALA A 107 -4.26 5.59 11.40
C ALA A 107 -5.57 6.25 10.94
N TRP A 108 -6.63 5.43 10.94
CA TRP A 108 -8.02 5.88 10.80
C TRP A 108 -8.64 6.07 12.18
N SER A 109 -9.07 7.29 12.51
CA SER A 109 -9.69 7.60 13.82
C SER A 109 -11.09 8.19 13.68
N PRO A 110 -12.02 7.89 14.61
CA PRO A 110 -13.27 8.60 14.72
C PRO A 110 -13.01 9.99 15.32
N GLY A 111 -13.08 11.04 14.50
CA GLY A 111 -12.74 12.40 14.93
C GLY A 111 -11.24 12.63 15.15
N ARG A 112 -10.90 13.57 16.04
CA ARG A 112 -9.51 14.05 16.26
C ARG A 112 -8.73 13.32 17.36
N ASP A 113 -9.31 12.32 18.01
CA ASP A 113 -8.61 11.55 19.06
C ASP A 113 -7.72 10.46 18.43
N PRO A 114 -6.39 10.62 18.41
CA PRO A 114 -5.50 9.66 17.79
C PRO A 114 -5.39 8.36 18.58
N ALA A 115 -5.74 8.36 19.87
CA ALA A 115 -5.65 7.19 20.74
C ALA A 115 -6.68 6.11 20.37
N GLN A 116 -7.77 6.50 19.71
CA GLN A 116 -8.81 5.60 19.22
C GLN A 116 -8.61 5.19 17.76
N GLY A 117 -7.50 5.60 17.15
CA GLY A 117 -7.19 5.28 15.76
C GLY A 117 -6.82 3.81 15.55
N LYS A 118 -7.19 3.28 14.38
CA LYS A 118 -6.73 1.97 13.89
C LYS A 118 -5.63 2.15 12.86
N ARG A 119 -4.45 1.63 13.19
CA ARG A 119 -3.29 1.68 12.29
C ARG A 119 -3.43 0.64 11.18
N ILE A 120 -2.67 0.84 10.11
CA ILE A 120 -2.73 -0.06 8.95
C ILE A 120 -2.34 -1.49 9.30
N GLU A 121 -1.47 -1.70 10.30
CA GLU A 121 -1.07 -3.03 10.76
C GLU A 121 -2.23 -3.75 11.46
N GLU A 122 -2.98 -3.04 12.32
CA GLU A 122 -4.18 -3.58 12.97
C GLU A 122 -5.26 -3.93 11.93
N ILE A 123 -5.44 -3.04 10.95
CA ILE A 123 -6.43 -3.23 9.88
C ILE A 123 -6.02 -4.39 8.97
N ALA A 124 -4.74 -4.50 8.63
CA ALA A 124 -4.22 -5.61 7.84
C ALA A 124 -4.41 -6.95 8.57
N LEU A 125 -4.06 -7.02 9.86
CA LEU A 125 -4.30 -8.20 10.66
C LEU A 125 -5.78 -8.61 10.64
N TYR A 126 -6.68 -7.65 10.83
CA TYR A 126 -8.12 -7.86 10.79
C TYR A 126 -8.60 -8.36 9.42
N ALA A 127 -8.09 -7.79 8.32
CA ALA A 127 -8.39 -8.20 6.95
C ALA A 127 -7.97 -9.66 6.66
N HIS A 128 -6.80 -10.05 7.15
CA HIS A 128 -6.26 -11.41 6.94
C HIS A 128 -6.88 -12.47 7.86
N ALA A 129 -7.45 -12.07 9.00
CA ALA A 129 -8.13 -12.97 9.93
C ALA A 129 -9.48 -13.50 9.42
N GLY A 130 -9.95 -13.06 8.24
CA GLY A 130 -11.22 -13.50 7.65
C GLY A 130 -12.46 -12.96 8.38
N ALA A 131 -12.30 -11.89 9.16
CA ALA A 131 -13.39 -11.33 9.96
C ALA A 131 -14.48 -10.64 9.11
N ILE A 132 -14.19 -10.28 7.85
CA ILE A 132 -15.14 -9.71 6.87
C ILE A 132 -14.78 -10.17 5.45
N GLU A 133 -15.78 -10.26 4.57
CA GLU A 133 -15.60 -10.27 3.12
C GLU A 133 -14.91 -8.97 2.65
N LEU A 134 -13.80 -9.11 1.91
CA LEU A 134 -13.01 -7.97 1.48
C LEU A 134 -13.72 -7.20 0.35
N PRO A 135 -13.75 -5.85 0.40
CA PRO A 135 -14.32 -5.05 -0.68
C PRO A 135 -13.55 -5.25 -2.00
N PRO A 136 -14.21 -5.10 -3.16
CA PRO A 136 -13.62 -5.41 -4.46
C PRO A 136 -12.32 -4.67 -4.78
N GLY A 137 -11.51 -5.35 -5.61
CA GLY A 137 -10.17 -5.04 -6.13
C GLY A 137 -9.99 -3.68 -6.78
#